data_AF-A0A061GT79-F1
#
_entry.id   AF-A0A061GT79-F1
#
_cell.length_a   1.000
_cell.length_b   1.000
_cell.length_c   1.000
_cell.angle_alpha   90.00
_cell.angle_beta   90.00
_cell.angle_gamma   90.00
#
_symmetry.space_group_name_H-M   'P 1'
#
loop_
_entity.id
_entity.type
_entity.pdbx_description
1 polymer ?
#
loop_
_entity_poly.entity_id
_entity_poly.type
_entity_poly.pdbx_seq_one_letter_code
_entity_poly.pdbx_strand_id
1 'polypeptide(L)'
;MGSLVGHVAPGFAFLALGFWHLFNHIKLHILHPNSYTSSPWFPSSKLRYIELFFIMVGSSISISMELFIGPERHQPFDPDGTIPSNHLHNFEHAAISMTFFTYAAFALLLDKINPKAKYALTQFLGAVAFAQQLLLFHLHSADHMGVEGQYHLLLQSAIVVSLATTLMGIGLPKSFMVSFIRSLSILYQGVWLIIMGYMLWTPDLISKGCFIHSEDGHQVVRCSSDEALHRAKALVNIQFSWTLILVTVFSMAFYLVLVKLYGEKVEYSTLAKEEALELEEDSDDVESQKEISKHGEPKSFIQMGKGYAVMDIER
;
A
#
# COMPACT_ATOMS: atom_id res chain seq x y z
N MET A 1 -7.85 24.90 -3.64
CA MET A 1 -6.83 25.26 -4.67
C MET A 1 -5.41 25.35 -4.13
N GLY A 2 -4.41 25.00 -4.98
CA GLY A 2 -2.97 25.31 -4.91
C GLY A 2 -2.40 25.95 -3.64
N SER A 3 -2.52 25.26 -2.50
CA SER A 3 -2.10 25.78 -1.21
C SER A 3 -1.44 24.70 -0.39
N LEU A 4 -0.68 25.12 0.62
CA LEU A 4 -0.07 24.22 1.59
C LEU A 4 -1.10 23.23 2.16
N VAL A 5 -2.22 23.75 2.69
CA VAL A 5 -3.26 22.93 3.31
C VAL A 5 -3.97 22.05 2.27
N GLY A 6 -4.22 22.59 1.08
CA GLY A 6 -4.85 21.85 -0.03
C GLY A 6 -4.05 20.64 -0.51
N HIS A 7 -2.74 20.60 -0.28
CA HIS A 7 -1.89 19.45 -0.59
C HIS A 7 -1.64 18.56 0.63
N VAL A 8 -1.31 19.16 1.78
CA VAL A 8 -0.94 18.42 2.99
C VAL A 8 -2.12 17.65 3.57
N ALA A 9 -3.32 18.23 3.62
CA ALA A 9 -4.47 17.55 4.21
C ALA A 9 -4.93 16.31 3.40
N PRO A 10 -5.13 16.39 2.06
CA PRO A 10 -5.34 15.20 1.25
C PRO A 10 -4.15 14.24 1.32
N GLY A 11 -2.92 14.76 1.39
CA GLY A 11 -1.72 13.95 1.56
C GLY A 11 -1.76 13.04 2.79
N PHE A 12 -2.17 13.56 3.95
CA PHE A 12 -2.39 12.74 5.14
C PHE A 12 -3.51 11.70 4.97
N ALA A 13 -4.59 12.04 4.27
CA ALA A 13 -5.68 11.10 4.00
C ALA A 13 -5.21 9.92 3.13
N PHE A 14 -4.51 10.19 2.03
CA PHE A 14 -3.94 9.16 1.16
C PHE A 14 -2.85 8.35 1.87
N LEU A 15 -2.01 8.98 2.69
CA LEU A 15 -1.00 8.29 3.50
C LEU A 15 -1.65 7.30 4.47
N ALA A 16 -2.67 7.75 5.22
CA ALA A 16 -3.40 6.91 6.17
C ALA A 16 -4.13 5.76 5.49
N LEU A 17 -4.84 6.02 4.38
CA LEU A 17 -5.54 5.00 3.60
C LEU A 17 -4.58 3.99 2.97
N GLY A 18 -3.49 4.47 2.36
CA GLY A 18 -2.47 3.63 1.75
C GLY A 18 -1.79 2.74 2.78
N PHE A 19 -1.45 3.28 3.96
CA PHE A 19 -0.88 2.49 5.05
C PHE A 19 -1.88 1.48 5.62
N TRP A 20 -3.14 1.88 5.79
CA TRP A 20 -4.23 0.99 6.21
C TRP A 20 -4.39 -0.18 5.23
N HIS A 21 -4.39 0.08 3.92
CA HIS A 21 -4.45 -0.96 2.90
C HIS A 21 -3.20 -1.84 2.92
N LEU A 22 -2.01 -1.24 2.99
CA LEU A 22 -0.73 -1.97 2.97
C LEU A 22 -0.65 -2.95 4.14
N PHE A 23 -0.91 -2.48 5.36
CA PHE A 23 -0.93 -3.32 6.56
C PHE A 23 -1.93 -4.47 6.42
N ASN A 24 -3.16 -4.19 6.02
CA ASN A 24 -4.21 -5.22 5.96
C ASN A 24 -3.98 -6.23 4.83
N HIS A 25 -3.50 -5.81 3.66
CA HIS A 25 -3.15 -6.75 2.59
C HIS A 25 -1.97 -7.66 2.98
N ILE A 26 -0.92 -7.11 3.60
CA ILE A 26 0.21 -7.91 4.09
C ILE A 26 -0.27 -8.91 5.13
N LYS A 27 -1.01 -8.44 6.15
CA LYS A 27 -1.55 -9.30 7.20
C LYS A 27 -2.46 -10.40 6.63
N LEU A 28 -3.36 -10.05 5.71
CA LEU A 28 -4.25 -11.02 5.07
C LEU A 28 -3.47 -12.09 4.30
N HIS A 29 -2.42 -11.68 3.58
CA HIS A 29 -1.57 -12.61 2.84
C HIS A 29 -0.78 -13.54 3.77
N ILE A 30 -0.23 -13.02 4.88
CA ILE A 30 0.51 -13.84 5.85
C ILE A 30 -0.40 -14.88 6.53
N LEU A 31 -1.61 -14.49 6.92
CA LEU A 31 -2.55 -15.40 7.57
C LEU A 31 -3.13 -16.44 6.60
N HIS A 32 -3.26 -16.09 5.32
CA HIS A 32 -3.92 -16.92 4.31
C HIS A 32 -3.14 -16.93 2.99
N PRO A 33 -1.90 -17.48 2.95
CA PRO A 33 -1.03 -17.36 1.78
C PRO A 33 -1.61 -18.08 0.55
N ASN A 34 -2.21 -19.27 0.74
CA ASN A 34 -2.75 -20.11 -0.34
C ASN A 34 -4.18 -19.73 -0.78
N SER A 35 -4.92 -19.00 0.06
CA SER A 35 -6.31 -18.61 -0.18
C SER A 35 -6.51 -17.10 -0.27
N TYR A 36 -5.40 -16.35 -0.40
CA TYR A 36 -5.42 -14.89 -0.48
C TYR A 36 -6.39 -14.41 -1.56
N THR A 37 -7.25 -13.48 -1.17
CA THR A 37 -8.13 -12.75 -2.08
C THR A 37 -8.11 -11.28 -1.66
N SER A 38 -7.76 -10.43 -2.61
CA SER A 38 -7.73 -8.97 -2.43
C SER A 38 -9.09 -8.45 -1.99
N SER A 39 -9.08 -7.46 -1.10
CA SER A 39 -10.24 -6.63 -0.79
C SER A 39 -10.05 -5.21 -1.33
N PRO A 40 -11.09 -4.53 -1.83
CA PRO A 40 -11.00 -3.11 -2.20
C PRO A 40 -10.97 -2.17 -0.98
N TRP A 41 -11.50 -2.61 0.16
CA TRP A 41 -11.53 -1.90 1.44
C TRP A 41 -11.52 -2.91 2.60
N PHE A 42 -11.12 -2.50 3.81
CA PHE A 42 -10.98 -3.40 4.95
C PHE A 42 -11.90 -3.04 6.12
N PRO A 43 -12.57 -4.04 6.72
CA PRO A 43 -13.39 -3.81 7.89
C PRO A 43 -12.55 -3.67 9.18
N SER A 44 -13.06 -2.88 10.13
CA SER A 44 -12.50 -2.77 11.48
C SER A 44 -13.42 -3.40 12.52
N SER A 45 -12.85 -3.87 13.62
CA SER A 45 -13.57 -4.56 14.71
C SER A 45 -14.56 -3.66 15.45
N LYS A 46 -14.25 -2.36 15.61
CA LYS A 46 -15.14 -1.40 16.28
C LYS A 46 -16.20 -0.84 15.34
N LEU A 47 -15.78 -0.48 14.12
CA LEU A 47 -16.63 0.13 13.11
C LEU A 47 -16.33 -0.53 11.76
N ARG A 48 -17.21 -1.44 11.33
CA ARG A 48 -17.02 -2.23 10.10
C ARG A 48 -16.68 -1.37 8.89
N TYR A 49 -17.34 -0.22 8.71
CA TYR A 49 -17.16 0.64 7.53
C TYR A 49 -16.29 1.87 7.79
N ILE A 50 -15.40 1.85 8.80
CA ILE A 50 -14.62 3.03 9.19
C ILE A 50 -13.82 3.64 8.03
N GLU A 51 -13.24 2.80 7.17
CA GLU A 51 -12.51 3.26 5.99
C GLU A 51 -13.41 4.01 5.01
N LEU A 52 -14.60 3.44 4.72
CA LEU A 52 -15.55 4.06 3.80
C LEU A 52 -16.12 5.36 4.37
N PHE A 53 -16.42 5.40 5.68
CA PHE A 53 -16.83 6.64 6.33
C PHE A 53 -15.73 7.68 6.36
N PHE A 54 -14.47 7.27 6.56
CA PHE A 54 -13.33 8.17 6.48
C PHE A 54 -13.22 8.82 5.08
N ILE A 55 -13.36 8.02 4.02
CA ILE A 55 -13.36 8.53 2.64
C ILE A 55 -14.55 9.47 2.42
N MET A 56 -15.77 9.06 2.80
CA MET A 56 -16.97 9.89 2.62
C MET A 56 -16.84 11.23 3.35
N VAL A 57 -16.47 11.22 4.63
CA VAL A 57 -16.32 12.45 5.44
C VAL A 57 -15.19 13.32 4.89
N GLY A 58 -14.04 12.74 4.56
CA GLY A 58 -12.92 13.46 3.97
C GLY A 58 -13.29 14.12 2.64
N SER A 59 -13.98 13.38 1.75
CA SER A 59 -14.50 13.91 0.49
C SER A 59 -15.53 15.01 0.71
N SER A 60 -16.47 14.85 1.65
CA SER A 60 -17.45 15.88 1.97
C SER A 60 -16.79 17.16 2.49
N ILE A 61 -15.81 17.04 3.39
CA ILE A 61 -15.03 18.19 3.86
C ILE A 61 -14.30 18.85 2.69
N SER A 62 -13.64 18.08 1.84
CA SER A 62 -12.94 18.60 0.66
C SER A 62 -13.88 19.36 -0.29
N ILE A 63 -15.05 18.80 -0.61
CA ILE A 63 -16.07 19.47 -1.43
C ILE A 63 -16.56 20.75 -0.76
N SER A 64 -16.83 20.72 0.55
CA SER A 64 -17.24 21.90 1.30
C SER A 64 -16.18 22.99 1.31
N MET A 65 -14.90 22.61 1.47
CA MET A 65 -13.78 23.54 1.44
C MET A 65 -13.60 24.19 0.07
N GLU A 66 -13.68 23.42 -1.01
CA GLU A 66 -13.47 23.99 -2.35
C GLU A 66 -14.69 24.83 -2.81
N LEU A 67 -15.93 24.41 -2.54
CA LEU A 67 -17.12 25.09 -3.09
C LEU A 67 -17.75 26.16 -2.20
N PHE A 68 -17.61 26.06 -0.87
CA PHE A 68 -18.41 26.88 0.06
C PHE A 68 -17.59 27.59 1.15
N ILE A 69 -16.45 27.04 1.60
CA ILE A 69 -15.70 27.63 2.72
C ILE A 69 -14.48 28.41 2.23
N GLY A 70 -13.71 27.86 1.30
CA GLY A 70 -12.51 28.49 0.74
C GLY A 70 -12.78 29.73 -0.12
N PRO A 71 -13.83 29.76 -0.96
CA PRO A 71 -14.15 30.94 -1.76
C PRO A 71 -14.55 32.17 -0.92
N GLU A 72 -14.11 33.37 -1.30
CA GLU A 72 -14.33 34.62 -0.53
C GLU A 72 -15.81 34.96 -0.28
N ARG A 73 -16.71 34.60 -1.22
CA ARG A 73 -18.16 34.82 -1.07
C ARG A 73 -18.90 33.67 -0.40
N HIS A 74 -18.19 32.61 -0.03
CA HIS A 74 -18.75 31.37 0.51
C HIS A 74 -19.89 30.74 -0.32
N GLN A 75 -19.93 31.07 -1.62
CA GLN A 75 -20.86 30.52 -2.58
C GLN A 75 -20.12 30.21 -3.89
N PRO A 76 -20.49 29.12 -4.59
CA PRO A 76 -19.76 28.70 -5.76
C PRO A 76 -20.17 29.46 -7.04
N PHE A 77 -21.32 30.14 -7.05
CA PHE A 77 -21.89 30.82 -8.22
C PHE A 77 -21.87 32.35 -8.09
N ASP A 78 -21.80 33.04 -9.22
CA ASP A 78 -22.05 34.47 -9.32
C ASP A 78 -23.55 34.80 -9.21
N PRO A 79 -23.93 36.07 -8.96
CA PRO A 79 -25.33 36.50 -8.87
C PRO A 79 -26.18 36.20 -10.11
N ASP A 80 -25.55 36.02 -11.27
CA ASP A 80 -26.19 35.64 -12.53
C ASP A 80 -26.34 34.12 -12.71
N GLY A 81 -25.86 33.33 -11.74
CA GLY A 81 -25.90 31.87 -11.74
C GLY A 81 -24.74 31.21 -12.50
N THR A 82 -23.79 31.98 -13.04
CA THR A 82 -22.60 31.42 -13.70
C THR A 82 -21.54 30.98 -12.69
N ILE A 83 -20.59 30.15 -13.14
CA ILE A 83 -19.41 29.80 -12.33
C ILE A 83 -18.34 30.86 -12.57
N PRO A 84 -17.92 31.61 -11.54
CA PRO A 84 -16.83 32.58 -11.66
C PRO A 84 -15.55 31.92 -12.17
N SER A 85 -14.78 32.61 -13.00
CA SER A 85 -13.53 32.08 -13.57
C SER A 85 -12.52 31.68 -12.48
N ASN A 86 -12.43 32.45 -11.41
CA ASN A 86 -11.59 32.15 -10.23
C ASN A 86 -12.11 30.98 -9.38
N HIS A 87 -13.28 30.41 -9.68
CA HIS A 87 -13.85 29.24 -8.97
C HIS A 87 -13.80 27.96 -9.81
N LEU A 88 -13.50 28.03 -11.12
CA LEU A 88 -13.51 26.85 -11.99
C LEU A 88 -12.60 25.74 -11.46
N HIS A 89 -11.43 26.10 -10.97
CA HIS A 89 -10.47 25.14 -10.41
C HIS A 89 -10.99 24.43 -9.14
N ASN A 90 -11.85 25.09 -8.38
CA ASN A 90 -12.44 24.55 -7.15
C ASN A 90 -13.48 23.48 -7.53
N PHE A 91 -14.22 23.71 -8.61
CA PHE A 91 -15.15 22.73 -9.15
C PHE A 91 -14.45 21.48 -9.67
N GLU A 92 -13.30 21.64 -10.34
CA GLU A 92 -12.48 20.50 -10.76
C GLU A 92 -12.02 19.69 -9.54
N HIS A 93 -11.46 20.34 -8.52
CA HIS A 93 -11.05 19.67 -7.29
C HIS A 93 -12.21 18.99 -6.55
N ALA A 94 -13.37 19.65 -6.49
CA ALA A 94 -14.59 19.09 -5.93
C ALA A 94 -15.06 17.85 -6.70
N ALA A 95 -14.92 17.84 -8.04
CA ALA A 95 -15.25 16.68 -8.86
C ALA A 95 -14.36 15.47 -8.56
N ILE A 96 -13.05 15.66 -8.31
CA ILE A 96 -12.17 14.58 -7.83
C ILE A 96 -12.73 14.00 -6.52
N SER A 97 -12.99 14.87 -5.54
CA SER A 97 -13.49 14.47 -4.23
C SER A 97 -14.85 13.75 -4.30
N MET A 98 -15.71 14.18 -5.23
CA MET A 98 -17.01 13.58 -5.50
C MET A 98 -16.89 12.16 -6.04
N THR A 99 -15.91 11.87 -6.92
CA THR A 99 -15.71 10.49 -7.40
C THR A 99 -15.25 9.54 -6.29
N PHE A 100 -14.39 10.00 -5.37
CA PHE A 100 -14.02 9.21 -4.18
C PHE A 100 -15.20 9.00 -3.21
N PHE A 101 -16.05 10.02 -3.04
CA PHE A 101 -17.30 9.88 -2.28
C PHE A 101 -18.21 8.82 -2.91
N THR A 102 -18.43 8.91 -4.23
CA THR A 102 -19.25 7.94 -4.99
C THR A 102 -18.67 6.53 -4.85
N TYR A 103 -17.35 6.35 -4.96
CA TYR A 103 -16.69 5.07 -4.70
C TYR A 103 -17.05 4.52 -3.32
N ALA A 104 -16.87 5.31 -2.26
CA ALA A 104 -17.10 4.84 -0.89
C ALA A 104 -18.58 4.56 -0.58
N ALA A 105 -19.49 5.42 -1.05
CA ALA A 105 -20.93 5.26 -0.87
C ALA A 105 -21.45 4.00 -1.57
N PHE A 106 -21.03 3.76 -2.82
CA PHE A 106 -21.42 2.56 -3.54
C PHE A 106 -20.69 1.31 -3.05
N ALA A 107 -19.45 1.39 -2.56
CA ALA A 107 -18.79 0.27 -1.91
C ALA A 107 -19.60 -0.22 -0.68
N LEU A 108 -20.12 0.72 0.11
CA LEU A 108 -21.01 0.42 1.25
C LEU A 108 -22.33 -0.20 0.77
N LEU A 109 -22.96 0.37 -0.26
CA LEU A 109 -24.22 -0.14 -0.81
C LEU A 109 -24.06 -1.54 -1.41
N LEU A 110 -22.99 -1.78 -2.17
CA LEU A 110 -22.66 -3.06 -2.77
C LEU A 110 -22.37 -4.12 -1.70
N ASP A 111 -21.74 -3.76 -0.57
CA ASP A 111 -21.55 -4.71 0.52
C ASP A 111 -22.89 -5.08 1.20
N LYS A 112 -23.80 -4.12 1.36
CA LYS A 112 -25.13 -4.36 1.94
C LYS A 112 -26.04 -5.20 1.05
N ILE A 113 -26.08 -4.91 -0.26
CA ILE A 113 -26.91 -5.64 -1.23
C ILE A 113 -26.27 -7.00 -1.56
N ASN A 114 -24.94 -7.07 -1.51
CA ASN A 114 -24.13 -8.26 -1.77
C ASN A 114 -24.39 -8.92 -3.16
N PRO A 115 -24.37 -8.17 -4.28
CA PRO A 115 -24.48 -8.77 -5.60
C PRO A 115 -23.24 -9.62 -5.94
N LYS A 116 -23.39 -10.60 -6.84
CA LYS A 116 -22.28 -11.47 -7.26
C LYS A 116 -21.06 -10.69 -7.78
N ALA A 117 -21.30 -9.57 -8.47
CA ALA A 117 -20.25 -8.72 -9.05
C ALA A 117 -19.70 -7.65 -8.09
N LYS A 118 -20.04 -7.67 -6.78
CA LYS A 118 -19.68 -6.60 -5.84
C LYS A 118 -18.21 -6.20 -5.90
N TYR A 119 -17.31 -7.17 -5.91
CA TYR A 119 -15.86 -6.94 -5.92
C TYR A 119 -15.42 -6.18 -7.18
N ALA A 120 -15.83 -6.68 -8.35
CA ALA A 120 -15.48 -6.07 -9.63
C ALA A 120 -16.06 -4.66 -9.76
N LEU A 121 -17.31 -4.45 -9.33
CA LEU A 121 -17.96 -3.13 -9.36
C LEU A 121 -17.27 -2.13 -8.42
N THR A 122 -16.88 -2.55 -7.21
CA THR A 122 -16.13 -1.68 -6.29
C THR A 122 -14.76 -1.31 -6.83
N GLN A 123 -14.03 -2.27 -7.44
CA GLN A 123 -12.76 -1.99 -8.11
C GLN A 123 -12.92 -1.06 -9.30
N PHE A 124 -13.97 -1.25 -10.12
CA PHE A 124 -14.30 -0.36 -11.24
C PHE A 124 -14.53 1.07 -10.77
N LEU A 125 -15.32 1.28 -9.71
CA LEU A 125 -15.55 2.60 -9.12
C LEU A 125 -14.24 3.24 -8.62
N GLY A 126 -13.37 2.44 -7.99
CA GLY A 126 -12.04 2.90 -7.57
C GLY A 126 -11.16 3.31 -8.77
N ALA A 127 -11.22 2.54 -9.87
CA ALA A 127 -10.51 2.88 -11.10
C ALA A 127 -11.05 4.17 -11.73
N VAL A 128 -12.37 4.38 -11.72
CA VAL A 128 -12.98 5.65 -12.18
C VAL A 128 -12.50 6.81 -11.31
N ALA A 129 -12.42 6.66 -9.99
CA ALA A 129 -11.91 7.70 -9.10
C ALA A 129 -10.44 8.05 -9.40
N PHE A 130 -9.57 7.05 -9.57
CA PHE A 130 -8.16 7.30 -9.96
C PHE A 130 -8.03 7.87 -11.38
N ALA A 131 -8.87 7.44 -12.33
CA ALA A 131 -8.87 7.98 -13.68
C ALA A 131 -9.31 9.45 -13.71
N GLN A 132 -10.35 9.81 -12.95
CA GLN A 132 -10.79 11.20 -12.79
C GLN A 132 -9.71 12.04 -12.12
N GLN A 133 -9.09 11.52 -11.05
CA GLN A 133 -7.98 12.17 -10.37
C GLN A 133 -6.82 12.42 -11.36
N LEU A 134 -6.42 11.42 -12.13
CA LEU A 134 -5.36 11.54 -13.13
C LEU A 134 -5.70 12.58 -14.20
N LEU A 135 -6.91 12.52 -14.77
CA LEU A 135 -7.36 13.42 -15.81
C LEU A 135 -7.34 14.88 -15.34
N LEU A 136 -7.92 15.16 -14.18
CA LEU A 136 -7.99 16.52 -13.66
C LEU A 136 -6.62 17.04 -13.21
N PHE A 137 -5.75 16.21 -12.63
CA PHE A 137 -4.36 16.63 -12.39
C PHE A 137 -3.56 16.81 -13.68
N HIS A 138 -3.84 16.06 -14.74
CA HIS A 138 -3.18 16.26 -16.03
C HIS A 138 -3.57 17.58 -16.66
N LEU A 139 -4.88 17.88 -16.72
CA LEU A 139 -5.40 19.14 -17.23
C LEU A 139 -4.92 20.31 -16.36
N HIS A 140 -5.02 20.20 -15.04
CA HIS A 140 -4.50 21.22 -14.12
C HIS A 140 -3.00 21.44 -14.23
N SER A 141 -2.21 20.37 -14.36
CA SER A 141 -0.76 20.46 -14.49
C SER A 141 -0.32 21.03 -15.83
N ALA A 142 -1.17 21.04 -16.85
CA ALA A 142 -0.89 21.70 -18.12
C ALA A 142 -0.92 23.24 -17.97
N ASP A 143 -1.62 23.76 -16.97
CA ASP A 143 -1.69 25.20 -16.67
C ASP A 143 -0.48 25.69 -15.85
N HIS A 144 0.18 24.79 -15.10
CA HIS A 144 1.32 25.10 -14.23
C HIS A 144 2.67 24.77 -14.86
N MET A 145 3.12 25.57 -15.82
CA MET A 145 4.46 25.42 -16.41
C MET A 145 5.55 25.84 -15.41
N GLY A 146 6.44 24.92 -15.01
CA GLY A 146 7.58 25.27 -14.14
C GLY A 146 7.93 24.18 -13.13
N VAL A 147 8.21 24.59 -11.89
CA VAL A 147 8.57 23.68 -10.78
C VAL A 147 7.34 22.94 -10.26
N GLU A 148 6.22 23.66 -10.07
CA GLU A 148 4.94 23.09 -9.62
C GLU A 148 4.45 22.00 -10.58
N GLY A 149 4.43 22.27 -11.89
CA GLY A 149 4.11 21.24 -12.89
C GLY A 149 5.02 20.01 -12.85
N GLN A 150 6.30 20.16 -12.51
CA GLN A 150 7.21 19.01 -12.35
C GLN A 150 6.79 18.14 -11.15
N TYR A 151 6.40 18.75 -10.02
CA TYR A 151 5.87 18.02 -8.88
C TYR A 151 4.57 17.28 -9.23
N HIS A 152 3.64 17.92 -9.94
CA HIS A 152 2.38 17.32 -10.35
C HIS A 152 2.55 16.20 -11.38
N LEU A 153 3.46 16.36 -12.35
CA LEU A 153 3.79 15.33 -13.32
C LEU A 153 4.31 14.05 -12.64
N LEU A 154 5.14 14.20 -11.61
CA LEU A 154 5.62 13.07 -10.82
C LEU A 154 4.51 12.45 -9.96
N LEU A 155 3.59 13.26 -9.41
CA LEU A 155 2.39 12.74 -8.74
C LEU A 155 1.53 11.90 -9.68
N GLN A 156 1.32 12.35 -10.92
CA GLN A 156 0.55 11.63 -11.95
C GLN A 156 1.13 10.23 -12.20
N SER A 157 2.47 10.07 -12.17
CA SER A 157 3.08 8.74 -12.33
C SER A 157 2.64 7.75 -11.25
N ALA A 158 2.52 8.18 -9.98
CA ALA A 158 1.99 7.36 -8.89
C ALA A 158 0.48 7.11 -9.03
N ILE A 159 -0.28 8.08 -9.58
CA ILE A 159 -1.71 7.88 -9.86
C ILE A 159 -1.91 6.83 -10.96
N VAL A 160 -1.09 6.86 -12.01
CA VAL A 160 -1.10 5.84 -13.08
C VAL A 160 -0.86 4.44 -12.52
N VAL A 161 0.11 4.26 -11.61
CA VAL A 161 0.36 2.97 -10.97
C VAL A 161 -0.85 2.51 -10.14
N SER A 162 -1.48 3.41 -9.37
CA SER A 162 -2.70 3.10 -8.62
C SER A 162 -3.88 2.73 -9.53
N LEU A 163 -4.07 3.44 -10.64
CA LEU A 163 -5.10 3.14 -11.64
C LEU A 163 -4.86 1.78 -12.28
N ALA A 164 -3.65 1.54 -12.80
CA ALA A 164 -3.27 0.31 -13.48
C ALA A 164 -3.45 -0.91 -12.57
N THR A 165 -2.95 -0.84 -11.34
CA THR A 165 -3.09 -1.94 -10.36
C THR A 165 -4.53 -2.14 -9.90
N THR A 166 -5.35 -1.09 -9.84
CA THR A 166 -6.79 -1.21 -9.55
C THR A 166 -7.52 -1.94 -10.69
N LEU A 167 -7.23 -1.60 -11.95
CA LEU A 167 -7.77 -2.30 -13.12
C LEU A 167 -7.31 -3.76 -13.19
N MET A 168 -6.02 -4.02 -12.98
CA MET A 168 -5.48 -5.39 -12.89
C MET A 168 -6.17 -6.18 -11.76
N GLY A 169 -6.49 -5.53 -10.65
CA GLY A 169 -7.18 -6.13 -9.51
C GLY A 169 -8.57 -6.68 -9.85
N ILE A 170 -9.23 -6.20 -10.91
CA ILE A 170 -10.50 -6.75 -11.40
C ILE A 170 -10.29 -8.17 -11.95
N GLY A 171 -9.26 -8.36 -12.77
CA GLY A 171 -8.95 -9.66 -13.40
C GLY A 171 -8.10 -10.59 -12.55
N LEU A 172 -7.31 -10.05 -11.62
CA LEU A 172 -6.34 -10.79 -10.80
C LEU A 172 -6.60 -10.63 -9.29
N PRO A 173 -7.81 -10.97 -8.79
CA PRO A 173 -8.18 -10.75 -7.38
C PRO A 173 -7.32 -11.56 -6.39
N LYS A 174 -6.69 -12.65 -6.82
CA LYS A 174 -5.82 -13.50 -5.98
C LYS A 174 -4.35 -13.08 -5.99
N SER A 175 -3.98 -12.04 -6.72
CA SER A 175 -2.59 -11.58 -6.77
C SER A 175 -2.30 -10.64 -5.60
N PHE A 176 -1.50 -11.10 -4.63
CA PHE A 176 -1.03 -10.27 -3.53
C PHE A 176 -0.20 -9.08 -4.04
N MET A 177 0.66 -9.29 -5.04
CA MET A 177 1.52 -8.25 -5.60
C MET A 177 0.72 -7.08 -6.19
N VAL A 178 -0.38 -7.35 -6.88
CA VAL A 178 -1.24 -6.29 -7.45
C VAL A 178 -1.80 -5.41 -6.33
N SER A 179 -2.32 -6.02 -5.28
CA SER A 179 -2.85 -5.27 -4.13
C SER A 179 -1.75 -4.54 -3.36
N PHE A 180 -0.60 -5.17 -3.15
CA PHE A 180 0.55 -4.59 -2.45
C PHE A 180 1.06 -3.33 -3.16
N ILE A 181 1.29 -3.42 -4.48
CA ILE A 181 1.75 -2.28 -5.28
C ILE A 181 0.70 -1.17 -5.29
N ARG A 182 -0.59 -1.50 -5.40
CA ARG A 182 -1.68 -0.52 -5.29
C ARG A 182 -1.65 0.22 -3.96
N SER A 183 -1.56 -0.50 -2.84
CA SER A 183 -1.52 0.10 -1.50
C SER A 183 -0.30 0.98 -1.30
N LEU A 184 0.87 0.51 -1.75
CA LEU A 184 2.11 1.27 -1.68
C LEU A 184 2.06 2.53 -2.53
N SER A 185 1.45 2.45 -3.72
CA SER A 185 1.25 3.58 -4.62
C SER A 185 0.32 4.64 -4.03
N ILE A 186 -0.79 4.22 -3.42
CA ILE A 186 -1.70 5.12 -2.69
C ILE A 186 -0.98 5.79 -1.50
N LEU A 187 -0.21 5.02 -0.73
CA LEU A 187 0.61 5.55 0.35
C LEU A 187 1.60 6.60 -0.17
N TYR A 188 2.26 6.30 -1.28
CA TYR A 188 3.26 7.17 -1.88
C TYR A 188 2.66 8.47 -2.45
N GLN A 189 1.45 8.42 -3.03
CA GLN A 189 0.71 9.64 -3.37
C GLN A 189 0.54 10.55 -2.16
N GLY A 190 0.19 9.98 -1.00
CA GLY A 190 0.06 10.72 0.25
C GLY A 190 1.35 11.38 0.70
N VAL A 191 2.45 10.62 0.71
CA VAL A 191 3.80 11.13 1.03
C VAL A 191 4.18 12.27 0.08
N TRP A 192 3.99 12.07 -1.22
CA TRP A 192 4.39 13.02 -2.24
C TRP A 192 3.58 14.32 -2.18
N LEU A 193 2.26 14.23 -1.92
CA LEU A 193 1.41 15.41 -1.70
C LEU A 193 1.87 16.23 -0.48
N ILE A 194 2.21 15.59 0.64
CA ILE A 194 2.74 16.28 1.82
C ILE A 194 4.05 17.00 1.48
N ILE A 195 4.95 16.31 0.79
CA ILE A 195 6.25 16.87 0.37
C ILE A 195 6.06 18.07 -0.55
N MET A 196 5.25 17.91 -1.61
CA MET A 196 4.91 18.98 -2.56
C MET A 196 4.33 20.20 -1.84
N GLY A 197 3.41 19.98 -0.89
CA GLY A 197 2.81 21.05 -0.08
C GLY A 197 3.87 21.86 0.67
N TYR A 198 4.80 21.22 1.37
CA TYR A 198 5.84 21.96 2.09
C TYR A 198 6.86 22.61 1.15
N MET A 199 7.29 21.92 0.09
CA MET A 199 8.35 22.40 -0.80
C MET A 199 7.94 23.62 -1.63
N LEU A 200 6.67 23.73 -2.02
CA LEU A 200 6.18 24.83 -2.85
C LEU A 200 5.70 26.05 -2.04
N TRP A 201 5.23 25.85 -0.79
CA TRP A 201 4.64 26.92 0.03
C TRP A 201 5.43 27.28 1.30
N THR A 202 6.66 26.78 1.46
CA THR A 202 7.58 27.19 2.54
C THR A 202 8.78 27.93 1.96
N PRO A 203 8.94 29.25 2.19
CA PRO A 203 10.01 30.05 1.58
C PRO A 203 11.42 29.48 1.74
N ASP A 204 11.73 28.94 2.93
CA ASP A 204 13.07 28.40 3.24
C ASP A 204 13.41 27.10 2.50
N LEU A 205 12.40 26.41 1.94
CA LEU A 205 12.57 25.15 1.21
C LEU A 205 12.69 25.33 -0.31
N ILE A 206 12.52 26.56 -0.79
CA ILE A 206 12.54 26.85 -2.22
C ILE A 206 13.97 26.77 -2.77
N SER A 207 14.10 26.17 -3.95
CA SER A 207 15.39 26.04 -4.61
C SER A 207 16.03 27.40 -4.91
N LYS A 208 17.35 27.50 -4.69
CA LYS A 208 18.15 28.70 -4.99
C LYS A 208 17.86 29.23 -6.39
N GLY A 209 17.54 30.52 -6.47
CA GLY A 209 17.21 31.21 -7.73
C GLY A 209 15.73 31.14 -8.10
N CYS A 210 14.89 30.55 -7.25
CA CYS A 210 13.44 30.60 -7.35
C CYS A 210 12.83 31.32 -6.14
N PHE A 211 11.63 31.85 -6.31
CA PHE A 211 10.92 32.66 -5.33
C PHE A 211 9.41 32.45 -5.46
N ILE A 212 8.67 32.68 -4.37
CA ILE A 212 7.21 32.70 -4.40
C ILE A 212 6.76 34.00 -5.04
N HIS A 213 5.94 33.91 -6.07
CA HIS A 213 5.29 35.03 -6.72
C HIS A 213 3.78 34.87 -6.62
N SER A 214 3.05 35.97 -6.45
CA SER A 214 1.60 35.96 -6.42
C SER A 214 1.07 36.36 -7.79
N GLU A 215 0.46 35.43 -8.52
CA GLU A 215 -0.19 35.66 -9.81
C GLU A 215 -1.68 35.36 -9.68
N ASP A 216 -2.54 36.31 -10.06
CA ASP A 216 -4.00 36.16 -10.05
C ASP A 216 -4.60 35.65 -8.72
N GLY A 217 -3.99 36.02 -7.59
CA GLY A 217 -4.43 35.58 -6.25
C GLY A 217 -3.89 34.21 -5.80
N HIS A 218 -3.01 33.59 -6.60
CA HIS A 218 -2.37 32.31 -6.31
C HIS A 218 -0.86 32.45 -6.12
N GLN A 219 -0.32 31.72 -5.14
CA GLN A 219 1.12 31.64 -4.91
C GLN A 219 1.74 30.57 -5.80
N VAL A 220 2.62 30.98 -6.71
CA VAL A 220 3.33 30.12 -7.64
C VAL A 220 4.85 30.30 -7.47
N VAL A 221 5.61 29.23 -7.70
CA VAL A 221 7.07 29.30 -7.65
C VAL A 221 7.64 29.66 -9.02
N ARG A 222 8.23 30.86 -9.13
CA ARG A 222 8.92 31.34 -10.33
C ARG A 222 10.43 31.33 -10.13
N CYS A 223 11.19 31.14 -11.21
CA CYS A 223 12.64 31.12 -11.18
C CYS A 223 13.22 32.27 -12.02
N SER A 224 14.33 32.86 -11.57
CA SER A 224 14.91 34.06 -12.18
C SER A 224 15.67 33.81 -13.49
N SER A 225 15.97 32.55 -13.80
CA SER A 225 16.71 32.14 -15.00
C SER A 225 16.38 30.69 -15.38
N ASP A 226 16.63 30.31 -16.63
CA ASP A 226 16.47 28.94 -17.10
C ASP A 226 17.39 27.97 -16.36
N GLU A 227 18.61 28.39 -16.02
CA GLU A 227 19.55 27.57 -15.22
C GLU A 227 18.98 27.26 -13.83
N ALA A 228 18.37 28.25 -13.17
CA ALA A 228 17.71 28.06 -11.87
C ALA A 228 16.49 27.14 -11.99
N LEU A 229 15.71 27.27 -13.07
CA LEU A 229 14.56 26.40 -13.35
C LEU A 229 14.99 24.95 -13.59
N HIS A 230 16.03 24.72 -14.40
CA HIS A 230 16.58 23.39 -14.65
C HIS A 230 17.11 22.76 -13.36
N ARG A 231 17.85 23.53 -12.56
CA ARG A 231 18.31 23.10 -11.23
C ARG A 231 17.13 22.71 -10.34
N ALA A 232 16.09 23.54 -10.26
CA ALA A 232 14.91 23.28 -9.45
C ALA A 232 14.25 21.96 -9.85
N LYS A 233 13.95 21.76 -11.14
CA LYS A 233 13.36 20.52 -11.67
C LYS A 233 14.22 19.29 -11.40
N ALA A 234 15.55 19.41 -11.55
CA ALA A 234 16.46 18.31 -11.23
C ALA A 234 16.41 17.94 -9.74
N LEU A 235 16.33 18.92 -8.83
CA LEU A 235 16.17 18.68 -7.40
C LEU A 235 14.84 17.98 -7.08
N VAL A 236 13.73 18.38 -7.73
CA VAL A 236 12.44 17.68 -7.60
C VAL A 236 12.57 16.21 -8.01
N ASN A 237 13.24 15.93 -9.13
CA ASN A 237 13.45 14.55 -9.60
C ASN A 237 14.30 13.73 -8.63
N ILE A 238 15.38 14.31 -8.10
CA ILE A 238 16.23 13.65 -7.09
C ILE A 238 15.43 13.36 -5.82
N GLN A 239 14.66 14.36 -5.36
CA GLN A 239 13.81 14.21 -4.18
C GLN A 239 12.82 13.07 -4.36
N PHE A 240 12.09 13.04 -5.48
CA PHE A 240 11.17 11.94 -5.82
C PHE A 240 11.87 10.58 -5.85
N SER A 241 13.06 10.52 -6.45
CA SER A 241 13.82 9.27 -6.56
C SER A 241 14.23 8.74 -5.18
N TRP A 242 14.72 9.61 -4.29
CA TRP A 242 15.13 9.23 -2.94
C TRP A 242 13.94 8.86 -2.05
N THR A 243 12.84 9.61 -2.14
CA THR A 243 11.63 9.30 -1.37
C THR A 243 11.00 8.00 -1.82
N LEU A 244 11.04 7.70 -3.13
CA LEU A 244 10.59 6.41 -3.66
C LEU A 244 11.44 5.26 -3.10
N ILE A 245 12.78 5.37 -3.14
CA ILE A 245 13.68 4.37 -2.55
C ILE A 245 13.38 4.16 -1.07
N LEU A 246 13.21 5.24 -0.30
CA LEU A 246 12.91 5.18 1.12
C LEU A 246 11.58 4.47 1.40
N VAL A 247 10.53 4.78 0.63
CA VAL A 247 9.21 4.15 0.77
C VAL A 247 9.26 2.68 0.36
N THR A 248 10.05 2.31 -0.65
CA THR A 248 10.31 0.91 -1.00
C THR A 248 11.01 0.17 0.14
N VAL A 249 12.13 0.69 0.66
CA VAL A 249 12.85 0.09 1.80
C VAL A 249 11.92 -0.07 3.00
N PHE A 250 11.15 0.99 3.33
CA PHE A 250 10.13 0.93 4.38
C PHE A 250 9.14 -0.20 4.16
N SER A 251 8.57 -0.32 2.95
CA SER A 251 7.56 -1.35 2.66
C SER A 251 8.11 -2.77 2.76
N MET A 252 9.36 -3.00 2.32
CA MET A 252 10.02 -4.30 2.44
C MET A 252 10.32 -4.64 3.90
N ALA A 253 10.87 -3.69 4.65
CA ALA A 253 11.13 -3.87 6.08
C ALA A 253 9.83 -4.11 6.86
N PHE A 254 8.78 -3.33 6.56
CA PHE A 254 7.46 -3.47 7.16
C PHE A 254 6.84 -4.84 6.88
N TYR A 255 6.95 -5.34 5.65
CA TYR A 255 6.54 -6.70 5.30
C TYR A 255 7.27 -7.74 6.16
N LEU A 256 8.60 -7.70 6.23
CA LEU A 256 9.40 -8.65 7.03
C LEU A 256 9.05 -8.58 8.53
N VAL A 257 8.83 -7.39 9.07
CA VAL A 257 8.38 -7.21 10.45
C VAL A 257 7.02 -7.86 10.66
N LEU A 258 6.06 -7.67 9.76
CA LEU A 258 4.74 -8.29 9.86
C LEU A 258 4.79 -9.81 9.71
N VAL A 259 5.66 -10.34 8.84
CA VAL A 259 5.91 -11.79 8.75
C VAL A 259 6.39 -12.32 10.09
N LYS A 260 7.32 -11.64 10.76
CA LYS A 260 7.81 -12.05 12.09
C LYS A 260 6.74 -11.95 13.19
N LEU A 261 5.80 -11.00 13.08
CA LEU A 261 4.77 -10.76 14.09
C LEU A 261 3.53 -11.66 13.92
N TYR A 262 3.12 -11.93 12.67
CA TYR A 262 1.86 -12.61 12.34
C TYR A 262 2.03 -13.91 11.59
N GLY A 263 3.19 -14.15 10.95
CA GLY A 263 3.54 -15.47 10.49
C GLY A 263 3.73 -16.29 11.76
N GLU A 264 2.84 -17.24 12.01
CA GLU A 264 2.97 -18.14 13.14
C GLU A 264 4.41 -18.66 13.24
N LYS A 265 4.78 -19.10 14.45
CA LYS A 265 5.90 -20.00 14.69
C LYS A 265 5.67 -21.33 13.96
N VAL A 266 5.52 -21.29 12.63
CA VAL A 266 5.45 -22.45 11.76
C VAL A 266 6.78 -23.15 11.96
N GLU A 267 6.67 -24.35 12.50
CA GLU A 267 7.73 -25.21 12.97
C GLU A 267 8.95 -25.21 12.04
N TYR A 268 10.00 -24.49 12.43
CA TYR A 268 11.38 -24.94 12.21
C TYR A 268 11.78 -25.98 13.28
N SER A 269 10.80 -26.58 13.95
CA SER A 269 10.99 -27.67 14.91
C SER A 269 11.17 -29.01 14.18
N THR A 270 10.58 -29.19 12.99
CA THR A 270 10.72 -30.43 12.22
C THR A 270 12.14 -30.66 11.70
N LEU A 271 12.83 -29.61 11.24
CA LEU A 271 14.25 -29.72 10.84
C LEU A 271 15.18 -30.00 12.02
N ALA A 272 14.96 -29.38 13.18
CA ALA A 272 15.76 -29.65 14.38
C ALA A 272 15.46 -31.03 15.00
N LYS A 273 14.26 -31.58 14.76
CA LYS A 273 13.86 -32.90 15.26
C LYS A 273 14.25 -34.02 14.30
N GLU A 274 14.28 -33.77 12.99
CA GLU A 274 14.91 -34.65 12.00
C GLU A 274 16.44 -34.68 12.19
N GLU A 275 17.13 -33.54 12.35
CA GLU A 275 18.56 -33.54 12.68
C GLU A 275 18.86 -34.23 14.02
N ALA A 276 17.99 -34.07 15.03
CA ALA A 276 18.17 -34.76 16.32
C ALA A 276 17.88 -36.26 16.26
N LEU A 277 16.94 -36.71 15.42
CA LEU A 277 16.66 -38.14 15.19
C LEU A 277 17.72 -38.80 14.29
N GLU A 278 18.23 -38.08 13.28
CA GLU A 278 19.34 -38.53 12.44
C GLU A 278 20.65 -38.63 13.23
N LEU A 279 20.89 -37.72 14.18
CA LEU A 279 22.07 -37.78 15.08
C LEU A 279 21.96 -38.87 16.16
N GLU A 280 20.75 -39.28 16.54
CA GLU A 280 20.54 -40.42 17.45
C GLU A 280 20.72 -41.77 16.73
N GLU A 281 20.25 -41.90 15.48
CA GLU A 281 20.42 -43.13 14.68
C GLU A 281 21.88 -43.36 14.21
N ASP A 282 22.67 -42.30 14.00
CA ASP A 282 24.07 -42.40 13.51
C ASP A 282 25.11 -42.58 14.64
N SER A 283 24.67 -42.68 15.91
CA SER A 283 25.56 -42.79 17.08
C SER A 283 25.68 -44.19 17.69
N ASP A 284 24.91 -45.15 17.21
CA ASP A 284 24.77 -46.46 17.87
C ASP A 284 25.42 -47.63 17.11
N ASP A 285 26.37 -47.37 16.22
CA ASP A 285 27.11 -48.44 15.56
C ASP A 285 28.62 -48.21 15.46
N VAL A 286 29.34 -49.26 15.88
CA VAL A 286 30.76 -49.56 15.67
C VAL A 286 31.77 -48.88 16.62
N GLU A 287 32.24 -49.62 17.65
CA GLU A 287 33.57 -50.26 17.65
C GLU A 287 33.99 -50.74 19.06
N SER A 288 34.12 -52.05 19.28
CA SER A 288 35.28 -52.62 19.99
C SER A 288 35.32 -54.14 19.86
N GLN A 289 36.07 -54.62 18.88
CA GLN A 289 36.72 -55.92 18.95
C GLN A 289 38.23 -55.75 18.89
N LYS A 290 38.91 -56.64 19.62
CA LYS A 290 40.35 -57.00 19.65
C LYS A 290 41.22 -56.19 20.64
N GLU A 291 42.03 -56.79 21.53
CA GLU A 291 42.76 -58.08 21.51
C GLU A 291 43.33 -58.47 22.91
N ILE A 292 43.78 -59.73 23.04
CA ILE A 292 44.79 -60.30 23.98
C ILE A 292 44.34 -61.00 25.29
N SER A 293 44.25 -62.34 25.17
CA SER A 293 44.69 -63.45 26.06
C SER A 293 44.89 -63.26 27.58
N LYS A 294 44.21 -64.09 28.40
CA LYS A 294 44.77 -65.23 29.18
C LYS A 294 43.80 -65.72 30.27
N HIS A 295 43.69 -67.05 30.37
CA HIS A 295 43.39 -67.88 31.57
C HIS A 295 41.98 -67.91 32.19
N GLY A 296 41.38 -69.12 32.23
CA GLY A 296 40.70 -69.63 33.43
C GLY A 296 39.21 -70.00 33.32
N GLU A 297 38.93 -71.24 32.88
CA GLU A 297 37.86 -72.20 33.28
C GLU A 297 36.36 -71.80 33.50
N PRO A 298 35.43 -72.80 33.40
CA PRO A 298 34.05 -72.60 32.93
C PRO A 298 32.96 -72.76 34.02
N LYS A 299 31.70 -72.42 33.69
CA LYS A 299 30.41 -72.92 34.28
C LYS A 299 29.25 -72.44 33.38
N SER A 300 28.56 -73.28 32.60
CA SER A 300 27.51 -74.26 32.96
C SER A 300 26.26 -73.65 33.61
N PHE A 301 25.12 -73.68 32.89
CA PHE A 301 23.76 -74.11 33.30
C PHE A 301 22.76 -73.81 32.15
N ILE A 302 22.39 -74.77 31.29
CA ILE A 302 21.17 -75.61 31.34
C ILE A 302 19.88 -74.82 31.63
N GLN A 303 18.92 -74.74 30.69
CA GLN A 303 17.75 -75.66 30.63
C GLN A 303 16.74 -75.33 29.50
N MET A 304 16.38 -76.37 28.73
CA MET A 304 15.11 -76.71 28.03
C MET A 304 14.36 -75.62 27.22
N GLY A 305 13.98 -75.80 25.95
CA GLY A 305 13.69 -77.01 25.19
C GLY A 305 12.20 -77.39 25.23
N LYS A 306 11.42 -76.95 24.23
CA LYS A 306 10.14 -77.48 23.66
C LYS A 306 9.34 -76.31 23.05
N GLY A 307 8.80 -76.33 21.83
CA GLY A 307 8.74 -77.32 20.77
C GLY A 307 7.99 -76.75 19.55
N TYR A 308 8.34 -77.26 18.37
CA TYR A 308 7.60 -77.45 17.09
C TYR A 308 6.30 -76.65 16.82
N ALA A 309 6.27 -75.83 15.75
CA ALA A 309 5.80 -76.12 14.37
C ALA A 309 4.26 -76.02 14.22
N VAL A 310 3.66 -75.41 13.20
CA VAL A 310 3.67 -75.76 11.76
C VAL A 310 3.05 -74.59 10.95
N MET A 311 3.51 -74.43 9.70
CA MET A 311 3.00 -73.53 8.64
C MET A 311 1.78 -74.11 7.89
N ASP A 312 1.13 -73.24 7.11
CA ASP A 312 0.45 -73.43 5.79
C ASP A 312 -0.97 -72.85 5.79
N ILE A 313 -1.26 -71.80 5.00
CA ILE A 313 -1.38 -71.64 3.53
C ILE A 313 -2.79 -72.03 3.01
N GLU A 314 -3.28 -71.17 2.10
CA GLU A 314 -4.53 -71.20 1.29
C GLU A 314 -5.81 -70.74 2.02
N ARG A 315 -6.62 -69.83 1.49
CA ARG A 315 -6.98 -69.51 0.09
C ARG A 315 -7.57 -68.09 -0.01
#